data_AF-A0A4P5W3W1-F1
#
_entry.id   AF-A0A4P5W3W1-F1
#
_cell.length_a   1.000
_cell.length_b   1.000
_cell.length_c   1.000
_cell.angle_alpha   90.00
_cell.angle_beta   90.00
_cell.angle_gamma   90.00
#
_symmetry.space_group_name_H-M   'P 1'
#
loop_
_entity.id
_entity.type
_entity.pdbx_description
1 polymer ?
#
loop_
_entity_poly.entity_id
_entity_poly.type
_entity_poly.pdbx_seq_one_letter_code
_entity_poly.pdbx_strand_id
1 'polypeptide(L)'
;MSATKGLSARKGATGESAHAVFLIYIQDDGKVRRNFVEAKHTLEVFKMLCIGKDQPYEALCQLFDDQTHDGSDMAHYYDLVAKSVDAISEAFQEKEIIKLATGRGALLPVVSEQITNPTDFTLVTWFVIS
;
A
#
# COMPACT_ATOMS: atom_id res chain seq x y z
N MET A 1 -10.05 -20.24 5.46
CA MET A 1 -10.81 -20.96 6.50
C MET A 1 -11.71 -19.97 7.25
N SER A 2 -12.83 -20.42 7.83
CA SER A 2 -13.80 -19.69 8.69
C SER A 2 -13.22 -18.78 9.81
N ALA A 3 -13.93 -17.86 10.49
CA ALA A 3 -15.27 -17.26 10.30
C ALA A 3 -15.51 -16.06 11.28
N THR A 4 -16.51 -15.22 10.94
CA THR A 4 -17.47 -14.45 11.78
C THR A 4 -17.16 -14.13 13.27
N LYS A 5 -17.29 -12.85 13.68
CA LYS A 5 -18.41 -12.27 14.51
C LYS A 5 -18.02 -10.91 15.13
N GLY A 6 -18.97 -9.97 15.25
CA GLY A 6 -18.72 -8.64 15.87
C GLY A 6 -19.74 -8.24 16.96
N LEU A 7 -19.32 -7.34 17.87
CA LEU A 7 -20.11 -6.57 18.85
C LEU A 7 -19.18 -5.59 19.63
N SER A 8 -19.51 -4.37 20.10
CA SER A 8 -20.38 -3.28 19.63
C SER A 8 -20.10 -2.00 20.47
N ALA A 9 -20.69 -0.85 20.09
CA ALA A 9 -20.72 0.46 20.78
C ALA A 9 -19.43 1.32 20.74
N ARG A 10 -19.47 2.67 20.72
CA ARG A 10 -20.57 3.64 21.00
C ARG A 10 -20.70 4.71 19.90
N LYS A 11 -21.90 5.32 19.80
CA LYS A 11 -22.20 6.48 18.95
C LYS A 11 -21.92 7.78 19.73
N GLY A 12 -21.09 8.69 19.20
CA GLY A 12 -20.74 9.93 19.91
C GLY A 12 -19.89 10.93 19.11
N ALA A 13 -20.53 11.63 18.16
CA ALA A 13 -20.00 12.78 17.42
C ALA A 13 -18.71 12.56 16.59
N THR A 14 -18.21 13.66 16.00
CA THR A 14 -17.05 13.81 15.10
C THR A 14 -17.15 13.13 13.72
N GLY A 15 -16.60 13.83 12.71
CA GLY A 15 -16.61 13.38 11.31
C GLY A 15 -15.79 12.10 11.14
N GLU A 16 -16.26 11.24 10.24
CA GLU A 16 -15.63 9.96 9.95
C GLU A 16 -14.25 10.21 9.30
N SER A 17 -13.17 9.98 10.07
CA SER A 17 -11.81 10.00 9.54
C SER A 17 -11.66 8.87 8.52
N ALA A 18 -11.79 9.22 7.24
CA ALA A 18 -11.62 8.28 6.15
C ALA A 18 -10.18 7.76 6.14
N HIS A 19 -9.98 6.51 6.57
CA HIS A 19 -8.70 5.83 6.44
C HIS A 19 -8.42 5.56 4.96
N ALA A 20 -7.58 6.39 4.34
CA ALA A 20 -7.18 6.23 2.95
C ALA A 20 -6.35 4.94 2.79
N VAL A 21 -6.74 4.09 1.84
CA VAL A 21 -6.03 2.85 1.51
C VAL A 21 -5.27 3.06 0.20
N PHE A 22 -3.97 2.82 0.25
CA PHE A 22 -3.06 2.94 -0.90
C PHE A 22 -2.62 1.56 -1.37
N LEU A 23 -2.52 1.38 -2.69
CA LEU A 23 -2.00 0.15 -3.30
C LEU A 23 -0.93 0.52 -4.33
N ILE A 24 0.31 0.20 -4.00
CA ILE A 24 1.49 0.43 -4.83
C ILE A 24 2.04 -0.91 -5.31
N TYR A 25 2.56 -0.95 -6.54
CA TYR A 25 3.25 -2.12 -7.08
C TYR A 25 4.73 -1.76 -7.30
N ILE A 26 5.57 -2.29 -6.43
CA ILE A 26 7.03 -2.21 -6.49
C ILE A 26 7.59 -3.53 -7.03
N GLN A 27 8.68 -3.46 -7.79
CA GLN A 27 9.45 -4.61 -8.25
C GLN A 27 10.54 -4.97 -7.24
N ASP A 28 11.08 -6.18 -7.35
CA ASP A 28 12.12 -6.71 -6.47
C ASP A 28 13.43 -5.88 -6.49
N ASP A 29 13.70 -5.16 -7.59
CA ASP A 29 14.81 -4.21 -7.70
C ASP A 29 14.52 -2.82 -7.10
N GLY A 30 13.41 -2.67 -6.38
CA GLY A 30 12.94 -1.43 -5.77
C GLY A 30 12.26 -0.44 -6.72
N LYS A 31 12.08 -0.76 -8.01
CA LYS A 31 11.41 0.16 -8.95
C LYS A 31 9.89 0.13 -8.79
N VAL A 32 9.28 1.30 -8.56
CA VAL A 32 7.83 1.45 -8.54
C VAL A 32 7.28 1.35 -9.96
N ARG A 33 6.56 0.26 -10.25
CA ARG A 33 5.97 -0.01 -11.56
C ARG A 33 4.57 0.60 -11.72
N ARG A 34 3.82 0.71 -10.62
CA ARG A 34 2.55 1.48 -10.55
C ARG A 34 2.40 2.13 -9.20
N ASN A 35 2.10 3.43 -9.22
CA ASN A 35 1.82 4.21 -8.02
C ASN A 35 0.32 4.15 -7.65
N PHE A 36 -0.04 4.59 -6.44
CA PHE A 36 -1.35 4.39 -5.79
C PHE A 36 -2.56 4.93 -6.55
N VAL A 37 -2.36 5.75 -7.58
CA VAL A 37 -3.40 6.35 -8.42
C VAL A 37 -4.13 5.30 -9.27
N GLU A 38 -3.47 4.17 -9.61
CA GLU A 38 -4.01 3.13 -10.49
C GLU A 38 -4.48 1.86 -9.75
N ALA A 39 -4.79 1.96 -8.44
CA ALA A 39 -5.10 0.81 -7.58
C ALA A 39 -6.10 -0.20 -8.17
N LYS A 40 -7.16 0.26 -8.85
CA LYS A 40 -8.13 -0.62 -9.53
C LYS A 40 -7.48 -1.52 -10.59
N HIS A 41 -6.55 -0.97 -11.38
CA HIS A 41 -5.90 -1.71 -12.46
C HIS A 41 -4.93 -2.76 -11.89
N THR A 42 -4.20 -2.43 -10.83
CA THR A 42 -3.37 -3.38 -10.08
C THR A 42 -4.20 -4.56 -9.56
N LEU A 43 -5.39 -4.30 -8.99
CA LEU A 43 -6.32 -5.34 -8.56
C LEU A 43 -6.91 -6.17 -9.72
N GLU A 44 -7.14 -5.57 -10.89
CA GLU A 44 -7.57 -6.29 -12.10
C GLU A 44 -6.49 -7.26 -12.59
N VAL A 45 -5.22 -6.84 -12.60
CA VAL A 45 -4.09 -7.72 -12.92
C VAL A 45 -3.98 -8.87 -11.94
N PHE A 46 -4.00 -8.61 -10.62
CA PHE A 46 -3.97 -9.66 -9.60
C PHE A 46 -5.15 -10.64 -9.75
N LYS A 47 -6.37 -10.12 -10.00
CA LYS A 47 -7.54 -10.97 -10.25
C LYS A 47 -7.29 -11.91 -11.43
N MET A 48 -6.77 -11.40 -12.55
CA MET A 48 -6.50 -12.23 -13.74
C MET A 48 -5.49 -13.35 -13.48
N LEU A 49 -4.43 -13.09 -12.69
CA LEU A 49 -3.42 -14.10 -12.35
C LEU A 49 -3.98 -15.26 -11.49
N CYS A 50 -5.05 -15.02 -10.73
CA CYS A 50 -5.69 -15.99 -9.84
C CYS A 50 -6.95 -16.66 -10.43
N ILE A 51 -7.39 -16.31 -11.65
CA ILE A 51 -8.57 -16.96 -12.27
C ILE A 51 -8.27 -18.45 -12.50
N GLY A 52 -9.15 -19.32 -11.97
CA GLY A 52 -9.00 -20.77 -12.10
C GLY A 52 -7.87 -21.36 -11.25
N LYS A 53 -7.38 -20.63 -10.25
CA LYS A 53 -6.36 -21.09 -9.29
C LYS A 53 -6.99 -21.20 -7.90
N ASP A 54 -7.08 -22.42 -7.40
CA ASP A 54 -7.60 -22.77 -6.07
C ASP A 54 -6.48 -23.07 -5.06
N GLN A 55 -5.28 -23.41 -5.55
CA GLN A 55 -4.06 -23.62 -4.78
C GLN A 55 -3.00 -22.52 -5.06
N PRO A 56 -2.12 -22.21 -4.10
CA PRO A 56 -0.94 -21.39 -4.35
C PRO A 56 0.04 -22.08 -5.31
N TYR A 57 0.93 -21.30 -5.92
CA TYR A 57 2.02 -21.84 -6.71
C TYR A 57 3.15 -22.29 -5.79
N GLU A 58 3.20 -23.59 -5.45
CA GLU A 58 4.17 -24.17 -4.51
C GLU A 58 5.62 -23.74 -4.79
N ALA A 59 6.04 -23.70 -6.06
CA ALA A 59 7.37 -23.26 -6.45
C ALA A 59 7.69 -21.78 -6.10
N LEU A 60 6.68 -20.90 -6.08
CA LEU A 60 6.85 -19.50 -5.67
C LEU A 60 6.87 -19.36 -4.15
N CYS A 61 6.10 -20.20 -3.44
CA CYS A 61 6.18 -20.31 -1.97
C CYS A 61 7.57 -20.80 -1.55
N GLN A 62 8.03 -21.91 -2.11
CA GLN A 62 9.37 -22.47 -1.86
C GLN A 62 10.48 -21.44 -2.11
N LEU A 63 10.41 -20.71 -3.23
CA LEU A 63 11.36 -19.64 -3.54
C LEU A 63 11.34 -18.50 -2.52
N PHE A 64 10.16 -18.11 -2.04
CA PHE A 64 10.01 -17.09 -1.00
C PHE A 64 10.54 -17.57 0.36
N ASP A 65 10.25 -18.81 0.73
CA ASP A 65 10.72 -19.43 1.98
C ASP A 65 12.26 -19.58 1.97
N ASP A 66 12.84 -20.03 0.84
CA ASP A 66 14.30 -20.09 0.62
C ASP A 66 14.95 -18.69 0.68
N GLN A 67 14.33 -17.67 0.07
CA GLN A 67 14.83 -16.29 0.07
C GLN A 67 14.76 -15.64 1.46
N THR A 68 13.74 -15.96 2.25
CA THR A 68 13.50 -15.35 3.57
C THR A 68 13.95 -16.21 4.74
N HIS A 69 14.56 -17.37 4.50
CA HIS A 69 14.89 -18.36 5.52
C HIS A 69 13.67 -18.68 6.41
N ASP A 70 12.60 -19.19 5.80
CA ASP A 70 11.29 -19.43 6.44
C ASP A 70 10.71 -18.18 7.13
N GLY A 71 10.94 -17.00 6.55
CA GLY A 71 10.52 -15.70 7.10
C GLY A 71 11.35 -15.14 8.24
N SER A 72 12.51 -15.76 8.58
CA SER A 72 13.41 -15.25 9.63
C SER A 72 14.31 -14.09 9.18
N ASP A 73 14.59 -13.97 7.88
CA ASP A 73 15.20 -12.79 7.26
C ASP A 73 14.22 -12.14 6.27
N MET A 74 13.67 -11.00 6.67
CA MET A 74 12.73 -10.19 5.88
C MET A 74 13.33 -8.83 5.48
N ALA A 75 14.65 -8.62 5.67
CA ALA A 75 15.28 -7.31 5.54
C ALA A 75 15.07 -6.67 4.15
N HIS A 76 15.17 -7.47 3.08
CA HIS A 76 14.90 -7.05 1.70
C HIS A 76 13.45 -6.58 1.50
N TYR A 77 12.47 -7.34 1.99
CA TYR A 77 11.07 -6.96 1.87
C TYR A 77 10.71 -5.73 2.72
N TYR A 78 11.35 -5.54 3.87
CA TYR A 78 11.20 -4.31 4.66
C TYR A 78 11.77 -3.07 3.94
N ASP A 79 12.89 -3.19 3.23
CA ASP A 79 13.44 -2.13 2.37
C ASP A 79 12.49 -1.81 1.19
N LEU A 80 11.89 -2.83 0.56
CA LEU A 80 10.85 -2.62 -0.46
C LEU A 80 9.60 -1.90 0.09
N VAL A 81 9.20 -2.20 1.34
CA VAL A 81 8.10 -1.47 2.01
C VAL A 81 8.49 -0.02 2.31
N ALA A 82 9.71 0.25 2.78
CA ALA A 82 10.20 1.61 3.02
C ALA A 82 10.19 2.44 1.73
N LYS A 83 10.83 1.94 0.66
CA LYS A 83 10.84 2.57 -0.68
C LYS A 83 9.44 2.82 -1.24
N SER A 84 8.50 1.91 -0.95
CA SER A 84 7.09 2.07 -1.34
C SER A 84 6.42 3.25 -0.64
N VAL A 85 6.73 3.48 0.64
CA VAL A 85 6.20 4.60 1.42
C VAL A 85 6.82 5.93 1.00
N ASP A 86 8.13 5.95 0.73
CA ASP A 86 8.82 7.13 0.18
C ASP A 86 8.18 7.57 -1.15
N ALA A 87 7.97 6.63 -2.08
CA ALA A 87 7.35 6.91 -3.38
C ALA A 87 5.86 7.33 -3.31
N ILE A 88 5.13 6.93 -2.26
CA ILE A 88 3.79 7.46 -1.98
C ILE A 88 3.92 8.92 -1.54
N SER A 89 4.83 9.21 -0.60
CA SER A 89 5.04 10.54 -0.03
C SER A 89 5.51 11.56 -1.08
N GLU A 90 6.47 11.19 -1.94
CA GLU A 90 6.93 12.01 -3.06
C GLU A 90 5.77 12.39 -4.00
N ALA A 91 4.97 11.41 -4.44
CA ALA A 91 3.85 11.63 -5.35
C ALA A 91 2.67 12.39 -4.72
N PHE A 92 2.57 12.43 -3.39
CA PHE A 92 1.69 13.36 -2.69
C PHE A 92 2.24 14.79 -2.73
N GLN A 93 3.52 14.98 -2.42
CA GLN A 93 4.16 16.30 -2.44
C GLN A 93 4.11 16.95 -3.84
N GLU A 94 4.40 16.20 -4.91
CA GLU A 94 4.28 16.69 -6.29
C GLU A 94 2.86 17.20 -6.60
N LYS A 95 1.83 16.46 -6.19
CA LYS A 95 0.43 16.85 -6.42
C LYS A 95 0.04 18.12 -5.66
N GLU A 96 0.49 18.27 -4.42
CA GLU A 96 0.23 19.50 -3.65
C GLU A 96 0.98 20.70 -4.25
N ILE A 97 2.22 20.54 -4.70
CA ILE A 97 2.98 21.58 -5.42
C ILE A 97 2.24 22.01 -6.70
N ILE A 98 1.72 21.06 -7.48
CA ILE A 98 0.97 21.36 -8.72
C ILE A 98 -0.35 22.10 -8.40
N LYS A 99 -1.08 21.71 -7.34
CA LYS A 99 -2.28 22.43 -6.89
C LYS A 99 -1.95 23.86 -6.47
N LEU A 100 -0.90 24.05 -5.69
CA LEU A 100 -0.43 25.37 -5.23
C LEU A 100 -0.02 26.27 -6.42
N ALA A 101 0.68 25.71 -7.40
CA ALA A 101 1.14 26.44 -8.59
C ALA A 101 0.01 26.82 -9.58
N THR A 102 -1.11 26.08 -9.58
CA THR A 102 -2.23 26.30 -10.52
C THR A 102 -3.42 27.05 -9.91
N GLY A 103 -3.58 27.04 -8.58
CA GLY A 103 -4.67 27.72 -7.89
C GLY A 103 -4.40 29.21 -7.62
N ARG A 104 -5.07 30.12 -8.34
CA ARG A 104 -5.10 31.56 -7.98
C ARG A 104 -5.86 31.73 -6.65
N GLY A 105 -5.13 31.77 -5.55
CA GLY A 105 -5.69 31.85 -4.19
C GLY A 105 -5.70 30.51 -3.44
N ALA A 106 -4.75 29.60 -3.73
CA ALA A 106 -4.60 28.36 -2.97
C ALA A 106 -4.34 28.66 -1.48
N LEU A 107 -5.28 28.24 -0.62
CA LEU A 107 -5.02 28.11 0.81
C LEU A 107 -4.01 26.97 1.01
N LEU A 108 -3.05 27.17 1.91
CA LEU A 108 -2.17 26.08 2.36
C LEU A 108 -3.06 24.93 2.86
N PRO A 109 -2.85 23.67 2.40
CA PRO A 109 -3.47 22.52 3.03
C PRO A 109 -3.17 22.57 4.53
N VAL A 110 -4.19 22.33 5.36
CA VAL A 110 -4.00 22.31 6.81
C VAL A 110 -2.96 21.23 7.12
N VAL A 111 -1.92 21.60 7.86
CA VAL A 111 -0.70 20.81 8.12
C VAL A 111 -0.99 19.40 8.70
N SER A 112 -2.23 19.14 9.14
CA SER A 112 -2.76 17.86 9.60
C SER A 112 -2.89 16.76 8.53
N GLU A 113 -2.78 17.04 7.23
CA GLU A 113 -2.83 16.02 6.15
C GLU A 113 -1.47 15.75 5.48
N GLN A 114 -0.38 16.37 5.98
CA GLN A 114 0.96 16.11 5.45
C GLN A 114 1.47 14.74 5.91
N ILE A 115 1.22 13.71 5.10
CA ILE A 115 1.93 12.43 5.14
C ILE A 115 3.43 12.73 5.06
N THR A 116 4.12 12.61 6.20
CA THR A 116 5.52 13.08 6.35
C THR A 116 6.41 12.05 7.04
N ASN A 117 5.84 10.99 7.59
CA ASN A 117 6.61 9.97 8.31
C ASN A 117 6.20 8.56 7.87
N PRO A 118 7.15 7.63 7.61
CA PRO A 118 6.77 6.27 7.24
C PRO A 118 5.94 5.52 8.29
N THR A 119 6.00 5.96 9.55
CA THR A 119 5.16 5.50 10.67
C THR A 119 3.68 5.91 10.57
N ASP A 120 3.33 6.82 9.66
CA ASP A 120 1.94 7.26 9.45
C ASP A 120 1.12 6.18 8.71
N PHE A 121 1.80 5.16 8.15
CA PHE A 121 1.20 4.04 7.44
C PHE A 121 1.20 2.75 8.28
N THR A 122 0.11 1.99 8.15
CA THR A 122 0.05 0.60 8.61
C THR A 122 -0.01 -0.32 7.39
N LEU A 123 0.89 -1.30 7.29
CA LEU A 123 0.85 -2.32 6.25
C LEU A 123 -0.36 -3.23 6.49
N VAL A 124 -1.41 -3.08 5.67
CA VAL A 124 -2.65 -3.87 5.78
C VAL A 124 -2.46 -5.29 5.23
N THR A 125 -1.76 -5.42 4.10
CA THR A 125 -1.46 -6.69 3.44
C THR A 125 -0.36 -6.49 2.40
N TRP A 126 0.32 -7.57 2.01
CA TRP A 126 1.31 -7.62 0.94
C TRP A 126 1.12 -8.90 0.12
N PHE A 127 1.62 -8.92 -1.11
CA PHE A 127 1.51 -10.05 -2.03
C PHE A 127 2.76 -10.13 -2.90
N VAL A 128 3.55 -11.18 -2.75
CA VAL A 128 4.75 -11.42 -3.58
C VAL A 128 4.34 -12.16 -4.85
N ILE A 129 4.89 -11.70 -5.97
CA ILE A 129 4.84 -12.35 -7.27
C ILE A 129 6.28 -12.42 -7.76
N SER A 130 6.88 -13.61 -7.67
CA SER A 130 8.21 -13.94 -8.20
C SER A 130 8.14 -14.55 -9.60
#